data_AF-A0A3D4VBV9-F1
#
_entry.id   AF-A0A3D4VBV9-F1
#
_cell.length_a   1.000
_cell.length_b   1.000
_cell.length_c   1.000
_cell.angle_alpha   90.00
_cell.angle_beta   90.00
_cell.angle_gamma   90.00
#
_symmetry.space_group_name_H-M   'P 1'
#
loop_
_entity.id
_entity.type
_entity.pdbx_description
1 polymer ?
#
loop_
_entity_poly.entity_id
_entity_poly.type
_entity_poly.pdbx_seq_one_letter_code
_entity_poly.pdbx_strand_id
1 'polypeptide(L)'
;MSTALGLEGHSTPPAVPRANDPAFALVDYTLVARNADAVAAMADAARGQGIDVVLTDEDPLAGDADALGSALAARAIRQARTMPPGTSTVLLAGGEPVVNLRATIERAVQHGDEDDARLAESHHDVPALVDAPLVPPRPSAADEPMLGGRMQVLALSAALALEQAAMRGDTTAWRIALVAAGTDGRDGPTDAAGAIVDAAVPALARRAGRTPEADLDTGRSWFSLDAADALLRTGPSGTNVMDVVAVLIRT
;
A
#
# COMPACT_ATOMS: atom_id res chain seq x y z
N MET A 1 -24.64 34.80 31.52
CA MET A 1 -23.95 33.59 32.03
C MET A 1 -24.95 32.45 31.96
N SER A 2 -24.57 31.32 31.38
CA SER A 2 -25.40 30.10 31.41
C SER A 2 -24.64 29.00 32.12
N THR A 3 -25.32 28.29 33.01
CA THR A 3 -24.74 27.17 33.74
C THR A 3 -25.14 25.88 33.03
N ALA A 4 -24.14 25.11 32.60
CA ALA A 4 -24.35 23.75 32.10
C ALA A 4 -23.38 22.84 32.86
N LEU A 5 -23.88 21.75 33.46
CA LEU A 5 -23.09 20.77 34.22
C LEU A 5 -22.22 21.38 35.35
N GLY A 6 -22.71 22.44 36.01
CA GLY A 6 -21.98 23.09 37.12
C GLY A 6 -20.79 23.95 36.69
N LEU A 7 -20.59 24.16 35.39
CA LEU A 7 -19.59 25.08 34.85
C LEU A 7 -20.28 26.40 34.47
N GLU A 8 -19.79 27.50 35.04
CA GLU A 8 -20.21 28.86 34.68
C GLU A 8 -19.43 29.33 33.46
N GLY A 9 -20.14 29.54 32.35
CA GLY A 9 -19.57 30.00 31.10
C GLY A 9 -20.32 31.20 30.54
N HIS A 10 -19.59 32.01 29.76
CA HIS A 10 -20.23 32.91 28.81
C HIS A 10 -20.94 32.01 27.78
N SER A 11 -22.23 32.26 27.52
CA SER A 11 -23.06 31.45 26.61
C SER A 11 -22.57 31.50 25.15
N THR A 12 -21.61 32.37 24.86
CA THR A 12 -20.96 32.54 23.57
C THR A 12 -19.52 32.05 23.68
N PRO A 13 -19.11 31.02 22.91
CA PRO A 13 -17.70 30.63 22.87
C PRO A 13 -16.84 31.80 22.36
N PRO A 14 -15.61 31.97 22.89
CA PRO A 14 -14.71 32.98 22.40
C PRO A 14 -14.41 32.75 20.90
N ALA A 15 -14.28 33.83 20.15
CA ALA A 15 -13.90 33.74 18.75
C ALA A 15 -12.50 33.12 18.62
N VAL A 16 -12.30 32.26 17.63
CA VAL A 16 -10.97 31.74 17.30
C VAL A 16 -10.08 32.91 16.91
N PRO A 17 -8.92 33.11 17.57
CA PRO A 17 -7.97 34.18 17.23
C PRO A 17 -7.59 34.13 15.76
N ARG A 18 -7.50 35.30 15.12
CA ARG A 18 -7.01 35.41 13.73
C ARG A 18 -5.49 35.29 13.70
N ALA A 19 -4.92 34.99 12.53
CA ALA A 19 -3.47 34.85 12.38
C ALA A 19 -2.66 36.09 12.83
N ASN A 20 -3.27 37.27 12.87
CA ASN A 20 -2.66 38.52 13.32
C ASN A 20 -3.02 38.92 14.76
N ASP A 21 -3.61 38.01 15.55
CA ASP A 21 -4.00 38.29 16.93
C ASP A 21 -2.75 38.52 17.81
N PRO A 22 -2.72 39.57 18.66
CA PRO A 22 -1.61 39.82 19.58
C PRO A 22 -1.28 38.64 20.51
N ALA A 23 -2.21 37.72 20.74
CA ALA A 23 -1.96 36.48 21.48
C ALA A 23 -0.83 35.62 20.87
N PHE A 24 -0.55 35.76 19.57
CA PHE A 24 0.52 35.05 18.87
C PHE A 24 1.85 35.81 18.83
N ALA A 25 1.97 36.98 19.46
CA ALA A 25 3.17 37.82 19.40
C ALA A 25 4.45 37.17 19.99
N LEU A 26 4.31 36.11 20.79
CA LEU A 26 5.40 35.35 21.39
C LEU A 26 5.42 33.88 20.93
N VAL A 27 4.72 33.56 19.83
CA VAL A 27 4.56 32.21 19.34
C VAL A 27 5.28 32.05 18.01
N ASP A 28 6.29 31.19 17.99
CA ASP A 28 6.98 30.74 16.79
C ASP A 28 6.76 29.24 16.58
N TYR A 29 6.59 28.82 15.33
CA TYR A 29 6.48 27.42 14.96
C TYR A 29 7.58 27.05 13.98
N THR A 30 8.26 25.93 14.24
CA THR A 30 9.24 25.34 13.30
C THR A 30 8.80 23.93 12.97
N LEU A 31 8.62 23.65 11.67
CA LEU A 31 8.42 22.30 11.18
C LEU A 31 9.77 21.59 11.13
N VAL A 32 9.97 20.60 12.00
CA VAL A 32 11.24 19.86 12.14
C VAL A 32 11.31 18.61 11.27
N ALA A 33 10.17 18.12 10.79
CA ALA A 33 10.08 16.96 9.91
C ALA A 33 8.79 17.01 9.08
N ARG A 34 8.91 16.66 7.81
CA ARG A 34 7.82 16.57 6.83
C ARG A 34 8.05 15.35 5.94
N ASN A 35 7.01 14.96 5.20
CA ASN A 35 7.13 13.90 4.19
C ASN A 35 8.22 14.22 3.15
N ALA A 36 8.27 15.47 2.70
CA ALA A 36 9.28 15.95 1.76
C ALA A 36 10.72 15.75 2.27
N ASP A 37 10.95 15.82 3.58
CA ASP A 37 12.27 15.61 4.17
C ASP A 37 12.65 14.11 4.11
N ALA A 38 11.68 13.21 4.29
CA ALA A 38 11.88 11.77 4.09
C ALA A 38 12.17 11.43 2.62
N VAL A 39 11.42 12.02 1.67
CA VAL A 39 11.64 11.83 0.23
C VAL A 39 13.01 12.37 -0.20
N ALA A 40 13.42 13.54 0.33
CA ALA A 40 14.76 14.08 0.09
C ALA A 40 15.85 13.15 0.64
N ALA A 41 15.66 12.59 1.84
CA ALA A 41 16.60 11.62 2.40
C ALA A 41 16.72 10.34 1.55
N MET A 42 15.61 9.85 0.96
CA MET A 42 15.66 8.75 -0.01
C MET A 42 16.46 9.13 -1.26
N ALA A 43 16.30 10.37 -1.75
CA ALA A 43 17.04 10.87 -2.90
C ALA A 43 18.54 10.92 -2.63
N ASP A 44 18.95 11.40 -1.46
CA ASP A 44 20.34 11.44 -1.05
C ASP A 44 20.93 10.03 -0.85
N ALA A 45 20.16 9.11 -0.26
CA ALA A 45 20.55 7.71 -0.14
C ALA A 45 20.74 7.06 -1.53
N ALA A 46 19.82 7.29 -2.47
CA ALA A 46 19.91 6.79 -3.84
C ALA A 46 21.17 7.29 -4.56
N ARG A 47 21.47 8.59 -4.46
CA ARG A 47 22.71 9.18 -5.00
C ARG A 47 23.95 8.59 -4.34
N GLY A 48 23.92 8.39 -3.02
CA GLY A 48 25.00 7.76 -2.26
C GLY A 48 25.29 6.31 -2.67
N GLN A 49 24.27 5.59 -3.19
CA GLN A 49 24.41 4.24 -3.74
C GLN A 49 24.82 4.22 -5.22
N GLY A 50 25.04 5.39 -5.84
CA GLY A 50 25.47 5.49 -7.23
C GLY A 50 24.37 5.25 -8.25
N ILE A 51 23.09 5.50 -7.89
CA ILE A 51 22.00 5.50 -8.87
C ILE A 51 22.17 6.70 -9.83
N ASP A 52 22.17 6.44 -11.14
CA ASP A 52 22.53 7.43 -12.16
C ASP A 52 21.53 8.59 -12.24
N VAL A 53 20.23 8.28 -12.11
CA VAL A 53 19.15 9.25 -12.24
C VAL A 53 18.19 9.13 -11.06
N VAL A 54 17.98 10.24 -10.36
CA VAL A 54 17.02 10.34 -9.25
C VAL A 54 15.94 11.34 -9.63
N LEU A 55 14.72 10.85 -9.79
CA LEU A 55 13.54 11.66 -10.12
C LEU A 55 12.61 11.70 -8.92
N THR A 56 12.30 12.89 -8.44
CA THR A 56 11.39 13.10 -7.30
C THR A 56 10.12 13.78 -7.78
N ASP A 57 8.97 13.22 -7.44
CA ASP A 57 7.67 13.85 -7.70
C ASP A 57 7.46 15.02 -6.75
N GLU A 58 7.06 16.15 -7.32
CA GLU A 58 6.76 17.38 -6.56
C GLU A 58 5.36 17.33 -5.95
N ASP A 59 4.41 16.72 -6.67
CA ASP A 59 3.04 16.54 -6.20
C ASP A 59 2.94 15.35 -5.23
N PRO A 60 2.31 15.51 -4.06
CA PRO A 60 2.11 14.40 -3.14
C PRO A 60 1.25 13.29 -3.76
N LEU A 61 1.59 12.03 -3.46
CA LEU A 61 0.72 10.90 -3.72
C LEU A 61 -0.58 11.07 -2.94
N ALA A 62 -1.68 11.26 -3.66
CA ALA A 62 -3.01 11.41 -3.08
C ALA A 62 -4.03 10.68 -3.95
N GLY A 63 -5.03 10.08 -3.29
CA GLY A 63 -6.08 9.31 -3.94
C GLY A 63 -5.96 7.81 -3.73
N ASP A 64 -6.68 7.05 -4.55
CA ASP A 64 -6.84 5.61 -4.38
C ASP A 64 -5.51 4.84 -4.57
N ALA A 65 -5.15 4.05 -3.57
CA ALA A 65 -3.88 3.33 -3.53
C ALA A 65 -3.70 2.31 -4.66
N ASP A 66 -4.78 1.62 -5.06
CA ASP A 66 -4.74 0.65 -6.16
C ASP A 66 -4.47 1.38 -7.49
N ALA A 67 -5.24 2.44 -7.77
CA ALA A 67 -5.02 3.25 -8.96
C ALA A 67 -3.60 3.84 -9.04
N LEU A 68 -3.06 4.30 -7.91
CA LEU A 68 -1.69 4.83 -7.83
C LEU A 68 -0.64 3.75 -8.11
N GLY A 69 -0.81 2.53 -7.57
CA GLY A 69 0.12 1.42 -7.80
C GLY A 69 0.22 1.05 -9.27
N SER A 70 -0.92 0.85 -9.92
CA SER A 70 -1.01 0.61 -11.37
C SER A 70 -0.40 1.75 -12.20
N ALA A 71 -0.66 3.01 -11.82
CA ALA A 71 -0.12 4.17 -12.52
C ALA A 71 1.41 4.29 -12.40
N LEU A 72 1.98 4.00 -11.23
CA LEU A 72 3.41 4.00 -10.98
C LEU A 72 4.13 2.90 -11.79
N ALA A 73 3.59 1.68 -11.81
CA ALA A 73 4.11 0.60 -12.64
C ALA A 73 4.11 0.98 -14.13
N ALA A 74 3.00 1.53 -14.63
CA ALA A 74 2.90 1.97 -16.02
C ALA A 74 3.88 3.11 -16.34
N ARG A 75 4.09 4.05 -15.42
CA ARG A 75 5.09 5.12 -15.55
C ARG A 75 6.51 4.56 -15.60
N ALA A 76 6.84 3.62 -14.71
CA ALA A 76 8.15 2.99 -14.65
C ALA A 76 8.47 2.22 -15.93
N ILE A 77 7.51 1.48 -16.49
CA ILE A 77 7.66 0.81 -17.79
C ILE A 77 7.94 1.83 -18.91
N ARG A 78 7.18 2.93 -18.97
CA ARG A 78 7.42 3.99 -19.98
C ARG A 78 8.82 4.60 -19.83
N GLN A 79 9.25 4.84 -18.60
CA GLN A 79 10.59 5.36 -18.30
C GLN A 79 11.68 4.36 -18.70
N ALA A 80 11.53 3.07 -18.38
CA ALA A 80 12.50 2.03 -18.73
C ALA A 80 12.74 1.95 -20.25
N ARG A 81 11.70 2.14 -21.06
CA ARG A 81 11.79 2.10 -22.53
C ARG A 81 12.57 3.26 -23.15
N THR A 82 12.75 4.38 -22.44
CA THR A 82 13.47 5.56 -22.92
C THR A 82 14.89 5.67 -22.35
N MET A 83 15.24 4.81 -21.39
CA MET A 83 16.54 4.83 -20.72
C MET A 83 17.64 4.17 -21.58
N PRO A 84 18.88 4.72 -21.58
CA PRO A 84 20.03 4.03 -22.15
C PRO A 84 20.31 2.70 -21.44
N PRO A 85 20.79 1.66 -22.14
CA PRO A 85 21.22 0.41 -21.50
C PRO A 85 22.29 0.65 -20.44
N GLY A 86 22.24 -0.08 -19.33
CA GLY A 86 23.15 0.04 -18.20
C GLY A 86 22.79 1.14 -17.19
N THR A 87 21.78 1.96 -17.48
CA THR A 87 21.35 3.07 -16.61
C THR A 87 20.48 2.55 -15.46
N SER A 88 20.71 3.11 -14.27
CA SER A 88 19.84 2.96 -13.11
C SER A 88 19.06 4.25 -12.87
N THR A 89 17.75 4.13 -12.66
CA THR A 89 16.89 5.27 -12.30
C THR A 89 16.06 4.90 -11.10
N VAL A 90 15.86 5.86 -10.19
CA VAL A 90 14.84 5.75 -9.15
C VAL A 90 13.82 6.87 -9.28
N LEU A 91 12.54 6.51 -9.25
CA LEU A 91 11.43 7.43 -9.09
C LEU A 91 11.05 7.46 -7.61
N LEU A 92 10.95 8.65 -7.03
CA LEU A 92 10.65 8.85 -5.62
C LEU A 92 9.40 9.70 -5.48
N ALA A 93 8.51 9.28 -4.60
CA ALA A 93 7.30 10.03 -4.29
C ALA A 93 6.95 9.82 -2.82
N GLY A 94 6.13 10.72 -2.28
CA GLY A 94 5.59 10.60 -0.94
C GLY A 94 4.23 11.27 -0.86
N GLY A 95 3.46 10.96 0.18
CA GLY A 95 2.10 11.46 0.32
C GLY A 95 1.28 10.58 1.27
N GLU A 96 -0.03 10.57 1.05
CA GLU A 96 -0.98 9.81 1.86
C GLU A 96 -2.08 9.21 0.95
N PRO A 97 -1.79 8.08 0.28
CA PRO A 97 -2.79 7.32 -0.44
C PRO A 97 -3.94 6.89 0.47
N VAL A 98 -5.08 6.55 -0.11
CA VAL A 98 -6.25 6.07 0.64
C VAL A 98 -6.79 4.78 0.04
N VAL A 99 -7.50 4.01 0.88
CA VAL A 99 -8.25 2.83 0.47
C VAL A 99 -9.73 3.09 0.74
N ASN A 100 -10.58 2.86 -0.25
CA ASN A 100 -12.03 2.94 -0.05
C ASN A 100 -12.53 1.67 0.65
N LEU A 101 -12.53 1.69 1.99
CA LEU A 101 -12.96 0.55 2.80
C LEU A 101 -14.39 0.11 2.50
N ARG A 102 -15.32 1.06 2.24
CA ARG A 102 -16.71 0.72 1.93
C ARG A 102 -16.79 -0.16 0.68
N ALA A 103 -16.20 0.30 -0.42
CA ALA A 103 -16.19 -0.45 -1.67
C ALA A 103 -15.47 -1.80 -1.51
N THR A 104 -14.39 -1.82 -0.71
CA THR A 104 -13.63 -3.05 -0.44
C THR A 104 -14.45 -4.08 0.33
N ILE A 105 -15.23 -3.65 1.34
CA ILE A 105 -16.14 -4.52 2.10
C ILE A 105 -17.26 -5.04 1.19
N GLU A 106 -17.86 -4.17 0.38
CA GLU A 106 -18.93 -4.57 -0.55
C GLU A 106 -18.45 -5.68 -1.50
N ARG A 107 -17.23 -5.57 -2.04
CA ARG A 107 -16.62 -6.60 -2.88
C ARG A 107 -16.26 -7.87 -2.11
N ALA A 108 -15.75 -7.75 -0.88
CA ALA A 108 -15.41 -8.90 -0.04
C ALA A 108 -16.64 -9.76 0.30
N VAL A 109 -17.79 -9.12 0.57
CA VAL A 109 -19.06 -9.82 0.80
C VAL A 109 -19.51 -10.57 -0.44
N GLN A 110 -19.46 -9.91 -1.61
CA GLN A 110 -19.82 -10.55 -2.89
C GLN A 110 -18.94 -11.76 -3.21
N HIS A 111 -17.63 -11.67 -2.95
CA HIS A 111 -16.70 -12.80 -3.13
C HIS A 111 -17.02 -13.96 -2.17
N GLY A 112 -17.39 -13.68 -0.92
CA GLY A 112 -17.81 -14.70 0.03
C GLY A 112 -19.06 -15.46 -0.44
N ASP A 113 -20.07 -14.74 -0.92
CA ASP A 113 -21.29 -15.33 -1.47
C ASP A 113 -21.00 -16.24 -2.68
N GLU A 114 -20.06 -15.84 -3.56
CA GLU A 114 -19.66 -16.65 -4.73
C GLU A 114 -18.88 -17.92 -4.35
N ASP A 115 -17.96 -17.83 -3.38
CA ASP A 115 -17.19 -18.99 -2.93
C ASP A 115 -18.09 -20.01 -2.22
N ASP A 116 -19.04 -19.55 -1.40
CA ASP A 116 -20.03 -20.41 -0.76
C ASP A 116 -20.94 -21.12 -1.78
N ALA A 117 -21.36 -20.41 -2.84
CA ALA A 117 -22.12 -20.99 -3.94
C ALA A 117 -21.32 -22.07 -4.70
N ARG A 118 -20.03 -21.81 -5.01
CA ARG A 118 -19.15 -22.80 -5.67
C ARG A 118 -18.92 -24.04 -4.83
N LEU A 119 -18.74 -23.88 -3.51
CA LEU A 119 -18.61 -25.00 -2.58
C LEU A 119 -19.90 -25.84 -2.58
N ALA A 120 -21.06 -25.20 -2.48
CA ALA A 120 -22.36 -25.89 -2.52
C ALA A 120 -22.58 -26.69 -3.81
N GLU A 121 -22.15 -26.17 -4.97
CA GLU A 121 -22.21 -26.87 -6.26
C GLU A 121 -21.21 -28.04 -6.35
N SER A 122 -20.01 -27.89 -5.78
CA SER A 122 -18.96 -28.93 -5.80
C SER A 122 -19.26 -30.14 -4.91
N HIS A 123 -20.15 -30.01 -3.93
CA HIS A 123 -20.57 -31.09 -3.04
C HIS A 123 -21.60 -32.05 -3.66
N HIS A 124 -22.03 -31.83 -4.91
CA HIS A 124 -23.10 -32.64 -5.50
C HIS A 124 -22.63 -33.96 -6.16
N ASP A 125 -21.32 -34.22 -6.31
CA ASP A 125 -20.82 -35.35 -7.16
C ASP A 125 -19.60 -36.13 -6.62
N VAL A 126 -19.35 -36.17 -5.31
CA VAL A 126 -18.22 -36.97 -4.75
C VAL A 126 -18.72 -38.24 -4.05
N PRO A 127 -18.44 -39.46 -4.58
CA PRO A 127 -18.65 -40.70 -3.84
C PRO A 127 -17.75 -40.71 -2.61
N ALA A 128 -18.34 -40.98 -1.43
CA ALA A 128 -17.63 -41.05 -0.16
C ALA A 128 -16.53 -42.11 -0.18
N LEU A 129 -15.28 -41.71 -0.46
CA LEU A 129 -14.10 -42.54 -0.27
C LEU A 129 -12.96 -41.71 0.30
N VAL A 130 -12.33 -42.33 1.31
CA VAL A 130 -11.07 -42.09 2.03
C VAL A 130 -10.98 -41.03 3.14
N ASP A 131 -10.75 -41.57 4.35
CA ASP A 131 -10.17 -40.98 5.56
C ASP A 131 -8.80 -40.31 5.28
N ALA A 132 -8.82 -39.09 4.72
CA ALA A 132 -7.67 -38.20 4.82
C ALA A 132 -7.65 -37.57 6.22
N PRO A 133 -6.47 -37.36 6.84
CA PRO A 133 -6.40 -36.65 8.13
C PRO A 133 -7.07 -35.28 7.99
N LEU A 134 -7.88 -34.90 8.98
CA LEU A 134 -8.53 -33.59 9.06
C LEU A 134 -7.46 -32.49 9.02
N VAL A 135 -7.12 -32.03 7.81
CA VAL A 135 -6.66 -30.67 7.62
C VAL A 135 -7.86 -29.83 8.07
N PRO A 136 -7.73 -28.96 9.08
CA PRO A 136 -8.83 -28.09 9.45
C PRO A 136 -9.27 -27.36 8.18
N PRO A 137 -10.58 -27.28 7.87
CA PRO A 137 -11.04 -26.53 6.72
C PRO A 137 -10.43 -25.14 6.81
N ARG A 138 -9.90 -24.62 5.71
CA ARG A 138 -9.55 -23.18 5.67
C ARG A 138 -10.79 -22.42 6.12
N PRO A 139 -10.65 -21.35 6.91
CA PRO A 139 -11.76 -20.45 7.16
C PRO A 139 -12.43 -20.10 5.83
N SER A 140 -13.76 -19.98 5.81
CA SER A 140 -14.44 -19.49 4.61
C SER A 140 -13.81 -18.15 4.20
N ALA A 141 -13.79 -17.83 2.91
CA ALA A 141 -13.28 -16.54 2.44
C ALA A 141 -14.03 -15.36 3.11
N ALA A 142 -15.23 -15.59 3.64
CA ALA A 142 -15.99 -14.62 4.44
C ALA A 142 -15.42 -14.39 5.86
N ASP A 143 -14.75 -15.39 6.45
CA ASP A 143 -14.19 -15.32 7.80
C ASP A 143 -12.72 -14.85 7.85
N GLU A 144 -12.02 -14.83 6.71
CA GLU A 144 -10.63 -14.39 6.66
C GLU A 144 -10.55 -12.87 6.89
N PRO A 145 -9.74 -12.40 7.87
CA PRO A 145 -9.70 -10.98 8.22
C PRO A 145 -9.22 -10.13 7.05
N MET A 146 -9.75 -8.91 6.94
CA MET A 146 -9.30 -7.94 5.94
C MET A 146 -7.97 -7.32 6.39
N LEU A 147 -6.87 -8.05 6.17
CA LEU A 147 -5.51 -7.61 6.48
C LEU A 147 -4.86 -7.00 5.24
N GLY A 148 -4.47 -5.74 5.38
CA GLY A 148 -3.78 -4.98 4.36
C GLY A 148 -3.73 -3.51 4.76
N GLY A 149 -3.12 -2.69 3.92
CA GLY A 149 -3.09 -1.26 4.10
C GLY A 149 -2.83 -0.55 2.79
N ARG A 150 -2.82 0.78 2.81
CA ARG A 150 -2.70 1.60 1.60
C ARG A 150 -1.39 1.33 0.87
N MET A 151 -0.29 1.09 1.58
CA MET A 151 1.02 0.84 0.96
C MET A 151 1.13 -0.59 0.43
N GLN A 152 0.52 -1.56 1.10
CA GLN A 152 0.39 -2.94 0.63
C GLN A 152 -0.52 -3.05 -0.60
N VAL A 153 -1.66 -2.34 -0.63
CA VAL A 153 -2.55 -2.25 -1.80
C VAL A 153 -1.81 -1.64 -2.99
N LEU A 154 -1.13 -0.51 -2.79
CA LEU A 154 -0.34 0.15 -3.84
C LEU A 154 0.74 -0.79 -4.39
N ALA A 155 1.49 -1.45 -3.51
CA ALA A 155 2.53 -2.39 -3.91
C ALA A 155 1.95 -3.58 -4.70
N LEU A 156 0.92 -4.25 -4.19
CA LEU A 156 0.33 -5.42 -4.85
C LEU A 156 -0.27 -5.05 -6.22
N SER A 157 -0.94 -3.90 -6.32
CA SER A 157 -1.44 -3.38 -7.61
C SER A 157 -0.30 -3.12 -8.61
N ALA A 158 0.80 -2.50 -8.16
CA ALA A 158 1.96 -2.29 -9.01
C ALA A 158 2.56 -3.62 -9.49
N ALA A 159 2.68 -4.62 -8.60
CA ALA A 159 3.20 -5.94 -8.93
C ALA A 159 2.34 -6.64 -9.99
N LEU A 160 1.02 -6.59 -9.86
CA LEU A 160 0.07 -7.12 -10.84
C LEU A 160 0.19 -6.41 -12.19
N ALA A 161 0.32 -5.08 -12.20
CA ALA A 161 0.51 -4.31 -13.43
C ALA A 161 1.84 -4.65 -14.14
N LEU A 162 2.93 -4.86 -13.37
CA LEU A 162 4.22 -5.30 -13.91
C LEU A 162 4.14 -6.72 -14.47
N GLU A 163 3.55 -7.66 -13.76
CA GLU A 163 3.34 -9.03 -14.25
C GLU A 163 2.52 -9.03 -15.56
N GLN A 164 1.44 -8.25 -15.60
CA GLN A 164 0.59 -8.16 -16.79
C GLN A 164 1.37 -7.61 -18.00
N ALA A 165 2.29 -6.66 -17.79
CA ALA A 165 3.17 -6.17 -18.85
C ALA A 165 4.17 -7.24 -19.30
N ALA A 166 4.79 -7.96 -18.35
CA ALA A 166 5.69 -9.06 -18.64
C ALA A 166 5.00 -10.18 -19.45
N MET A 167 3.77 -10.55 -19.09
CA MET A 167 2.96 -11.54 -19.81
C MET A 167 2.60 -11.11 -21.24
N ARG A 168 2.55 -9.80 -21.50
CA ARG A 168 2.38 -9.25 -22.87
C ARG A 168 3.71 -9.16 -23.65
N GLY A 169 4.80 -9.71 -23.11
CA GLY A 169 6.11 -9.73 -23.75
C GLY A 169 6.98 -8.50 -23.46
N ASP A 170 6.55 -7.59 -22.58
CA ASP A 170 7.39 -6.47 -22.18
C ASP A 170 8.40 -6.90 -21.10
N THR A 171 9.60 -7.28 -21.55
CA THR A 171 10.68 -7.71 -20.67
C THR A 171 11.22 -6.62 -19.74
N THR A 172 10.90 -5.35 -19.97
CA THR A 172 11.32 -4.25 -19.08
C THR A 172 10.69 -4.34 -17.70
N ALA A 173 9.51 -4.96 -17.58
CA ALA A 173 8.83 -5.16 -16.30
C ALA A 173 9.67 -5.97 -15.30
N TRP A 174 10.50 -6.90 -15.77
CA TRP A 174 11.41 -7.70 -14.92
C TRP A 174 12.61 -6.90 -14.38
N ARG A 175 12.76 -5.64 -14.78
CA ARG A 175 13.85 -4.77 -14.33
C ARG A 175 13.37 -3.63 -13.44
N ILE A 176 12.14 -3.74 -12.96
CA ILE A 176 11.47 -2.74 -12.14
C ILE A 176 11.15 -3.40 -10.79
N ALA A 177 11.55 -2.72 -9.72
CA ALA A 177 11.16 -3.05 -8.35
C ALA A 177 10.58 -1.80 -7.69
N LEU A 178 9.58 -1.99 -6.83
CA LEU A 178 8.91 -0.92 -6.10
C LEU A 178 8.93 -1.23 -4.61
N VAL A 179 9.25 -0.23 -3.79
CA VAL A 179 8.97 -0.24 -2.36
C VAL A 179 7.95 0.84 -2.03
N ALA A 180 6.97 0.48 -1.22
CA ALA A 180 5.93 1.36 -0.71
C ALA A 180 5.85 1.15 0.81
N ALA A 181 6.00 2.21 1.59
CA ALA A 181 6.09 2.12 3.05
C ALA A 181 5.51 3.32 3.79
N GLY A 182 4.82 3.05 4.90
CA GLY A 182 4.49 4.02 5.93
C GLY A 182 5.71 4.32 6.80
N THR A 183 6.00 5.59 7.03
CA THR A 183 7.19 6.02 7.77
C THR A 183 7.11 5.74 9.28
N ASP A 184 5.93 5.42 9.79
CA ASP A 184 5.69 4.95 11.17
C ASP A 184 6.05 3.47 11.38
N GLY A 185 6.33 2.75 10.29
CA GLY A 185 6.65 1.33 10.31
C GLY A 185 5.44 0.42 10.31
N ARG A 186 4.24 0.96 10.05
CA ARG A 186 2.98 0.21 10.01
C ARG A 186 2.08 0.63 8.86
N ASP A 187 1.40 -0.33 8.24
CA ASP A 187 0.41 -0.09 7.20
C ASP A 187 -0.86 -0.88 7.50
N GLY A 188 -1.96 -0.16 7.73
CA GLY A 188 -3.25 -0.72 8.13
C GLY A 188 -3.20 -1.53 9.45
N PRO A 189 -4.14 -2.47 9.66
CA PRO A 189 -4.16 -3.37 10.81
C PRO A 189 -3.12 -4.50 10.74
N THR A 190 -1.91 -4.24 10.24
CA THR A 190 -0.86 -5.26 10.04
C THR A 190 0.41 -4.96 10.85
N ASP A 191 1.39 -5.87 10.78
CA ASP A 191 2.73 -5.77 11.37
C ASP A 191 3.79 -5.22 10.38
N ALA A 192 3.41 -4.97 9.13
CA ALA A 192 4.29 -4.50 8.07
C ALA A 192 4.14 -3.00 7.87
N ALA A 193 5.23 -2.33 7.49
CA ALA A 193 5.24 -0.94 7.04
C ALA A 193 4.67 -0.78 5.62
N GLY A 194 4.61 -1.88 4.87
CA GLY A 194 4.26 -1.90 3.46
C GLY A 194 4.89 -3.11 2.78
N ALA A 195 5.38 -2.96 1.56
CA ALA A 195 5.98 -4.08 0.81
C ALA A 195 7.05 -3.64 -0.21
N ILE A 196 7.91 -4.59 -0.57
CA ILE A 196 8.86 -4.52 -1.68
C ILE A 196 8.42 -5.54 -2.71
N VAL A 197 8.19 -5.11 -3.95
CA VAL A 197 7.60 -5.94 -5.00
C VAL A 197 8.29 -5.79 -6.34
N ASP A 198 8.18 -6.83 -7.17
CA ASP A 198 8.51 -6.83 -8.59
C ASP A 198 7.45 -7.65 -9.37
N ALA A 199 7.71 -7.90 -10.66
CA ALA A 199 6.82 -8.68 -11.52
C ALA A 199 6.67 -10.16 -11.13
N ALA A 200 7.54 -10.70 -10.26
CA ALA A 200 7.50 -12.10 -9.83
C ALA A 200 6.50 -12.35 -8.69
N VAL A 201 6.24 -11.34 -7.87
CA VAL A 201 5.45 -11.44 -6.64
C VAL A 201 4.08 -12.10 -6.85
N PRO A 202 3.26 -11.72 -7.85
CA PRO A 202 1.95 -12.36 -8.03
C PRO A 202 2.06 -13.85 -8.36
N ALA A 203 3.05 -14.25 -9.18
CA ALA A 203 3.29 -15.65 -9.49
C ALA A 203 3.75 -16.45 -8.26
N LEU A 204 4.56 -15.86 -7.38
CA LEU A 204 4.98 -16.48 -6.11
C LEU A 204 3.79 -16.69 -5.16
N ALA A 205 2.95 -15.67 -5.00
CA ALA A 205 1.72 -15.76 -4.22
C ALA A 205 0.78 -16.85 -4.74
N ARG A 206 0.59 -16.95 -6.07
CA ARG A 206 -0.22 -18.03 -6.69
C ARG A 206 0.36 -19.42 -6.44
N ARG A 207 1.69 -19.58 -6.46
CA ARG A 207 2.36 -20.85 -6.12
C ARG A 207 2.16 -21.25 -4.66
N ALA A 208 2.01 -20.27 -3.76
CA ALA A 208 1.70 -20.48 -2.36
C ALA A 208 0.19 -20.65 -2.08
N GLY A 209 -0.66 -20.66 -3.12
CA GLY A 209 -2.10 -20.92 -3.00
C GLY A 209 -2.94 -19.70 -2.62
N ARG A 210 -2.43 -18.49 -2.83
CA ARG A 210 -3.19 -17.23 -2.80
C ARG A 210 -3.63 -16.81 -4.19
N THR A 211 -4.64 -15.94 -4.27
CA THR A 211 -5.08 -15.32 -5.52
C THR A 211 -4.90 -13.80 -5.39
N PRO A 212 -3.77 -13.24 -5.86
CA PRO A 212 -3.43 -11.82 -5.70
C PRO A 212 -4.52 -10.84 -6.11
N GLU A 213 -5.22 -11.13 -7.20
CA GLU A 213 -6.31 -10.29 -7.69
C GLU A 213 -7.49 -10.25 -6.71
N ALA A 214 -7.90 -11.40 -6.18
CA ALA A 214 -8.96 -11.48 -5.18
C ALA A 214 -8.52 -10.88 -3.83
N ASP A 215 -7.26 -11.09 -3.45
CA ASP A 215 -6.69 -10.51 -2.24
C ASP A 215 -6.65 -8.99 -2.30
N LEU A 216 -6.26 -8.43 -3.45
CA LEU A 216 -6.30 -6.99 -3.67
C LEU A 216 -7.75 -6.48 -3.62
N ASP A 217 -8.66 -7.13 -4.32
CA ASP A 217 -10.03 -6.67 -4.47
C ASP A 217 -10.81 -6.67 -3.15
N THR A 218 -10.52 -7.64 -2.28
CA THR A 218 -11.21 -7.88 -1.01
C THR A 218 -10.47 -7.32 0.22
N GLY A 219 -9.43 -6.50 0.03
CA GLY A 219 -8.72 -5.83 1.14
C GLY A 219 -7.85 -6.77 1.98
N ARG A 220 -7.32 -7.81 1.33
CA ARG A 220 -6.53 -8.91 1.89
C ARG A 220 -5.12 -8.96 1.30
N SER A 221 -4.62 -7.81 0.83
CA SER A 221 -3.31 -7.70 0.17
C SER A 221 -2.15 -8.24 1.01
N TRP A 222 -2.26 -8.20 2.34
CA TRP A 222 -1.25 -8.75 3.25
C TRP A 222 -0.96 -10.22 2.96
N PHE A 223 -1.97 -11.05 2.70
CA PHE A 223 -1.77 -12.50 2.54
C PHE A 223 -0.99 -12.86 1.29
N SER A 224 -1.30 -12.24 0.15
CA SER A 224 -0.51 -12.46 -1.08
C SER A 224 0.92 -11.95 -0.94
N LEU A 225 1.12 -10.81 -0.26
CA LEU A 225 2.45 -10.26 -0.03
C LEU A 225 3.26 -11.12 0.95
N ASP A 226 2.64 -11.61 2.04
CA ASP A 226 3.29 -12.50 3.01
C ASP A 226 3.66 -13.84 2.37
N ALA A 227 2.72 -14.43 1.62
CA ALA A 227 2.94 -15.69 0.91
C ALA A 227 4.07 -15.62 -0.14
N ALA A 228 4.38 -14.42 -0.63
CA ALA A 228 5.47 -14.16 -1.55
C ALA A 228 6.76 -13.64 -0.88
N ASP A 229 6.80 -13.55 0.46
CA ASP A 229 7.89 -12.94 1.23
C ASP A 229 8.23 -11.49 0.78
N ALA A 230 7.19 -10.73 0.44
CA ALA A 230 7.29 -9.37 -0.11
C ALA A 230 7.01 -8.27 0.93
N LEU A 231 6.59 -8.61 2.15
CA LEU A 231 6.27 -7.63 3.18
C LEU A 231 7.52 -6.93 3.73
N LEU A 232 7.44 -5.62 3.87
CA LEU A 232 8.47 -4.82 4.51
C LEU A 232 8.15 -4.64 5.99
N ARG A 233 8.88 -5.35 6.85
CA ARG A 233 8.73 -5.28 8.31
C ARG A 233 9.89 -4.51 8.94
N THR A 234 9.68 -3.24 9.24
CA THR A 234 10.69 -2.39 9.91
C THR A 234 10.59 -2.42 11.44
N GLY A 235 9.41 -2.81 11.96
CA GLY A 235 9.02 -2.46 13.33
C GLY A 235 8.68 -0.96 13.47
N PRO A 236 8.19 -0.52 14.65
CA PRO A 236 7.81 0.87 14.87
C PRO A 236 9.04 1.80 14.77
N SER A 237 8.95 2.85 13.95
CA SER A 237 10.05 3.80 13.75
C SER A 237 10.15 4.86 14.85
N GLY A 238 9.05 5.11 15.56
CA GLY A 238 8.94 6.20 16.53
C GLY A 238 8.70 7.58 15.93
N THR A 239 8.43 7.67 14.62
CA THR A 239 8.07 8.91 13.92
C THR A 239 6.89 8.67 12.95
N ASN A 240 6.29 9.72 12.40
CA ASN A 240 5.32 9.60 11.31
C ASN A 240 5.33 10.89 10.47
N VAL A 241 5.72 10.77 9.21
CA VAL A 241 5.64 11.80 8.19
C VAL A 241 4.94 11.28 6.93
N MET A 242 3.87 10.51 7.11
CA MET A 242 3.08 9.85 6.07
C MET A 242 3.87 8.76 5.31
N ASP A 243 3.60 8.56 4.02
CA ASP A 243 4.12 7.44 3.25
C ASP A 243 5.17 7.85 2.22
N VAL A 244 6.02 6.89 1.87
CA VAL A 244 7.05 7.04 0.84
C VAL A 244 7.01 5.86 -0.14
N VAL A 245 7.35 6.16 -1.39
CA VAL A 245 7.48 5.18 -2.46
C VAL A 245 8.79 5.40 -3.21
N ALA A 246 9.50 4.32 -3.50
CA ALA A 246 10.63 4.33 -4.42
C ALA A 246 10.45 3.25 -5.48
N VAL A 247 10.61 3.61 -6.76
CA VAL A 247 10.56 2.69 -7.90
C VAL A 247 11.91 2.66 -8.57
N LEU A 248 12.63 1.55 -8.39
CA LEU A 248 13.92 1.31 -9.02
C LEU A 248 13.72 0.71 -10.40
N ILE A 249 14.41 1.27 -11.39
CA ILE A 249 14.40 0.84 -12.78
C ILE A 249 15.85 0.60 -13.21
N ARG A 250 16.12 -0.56 -13.79
CA ARG A 250 17.42 -0.88 -14.41
C ARG A 250 17.24 -1.21 -15.89
N THR A 251 18.18 -0.83 -16.74
CA THR A 251 18.14 -1.13 -18.18
C THR A 251 19.38 -1.82 -18.70
#